data_AF-A0A416XJH1-F1
#
_entry.id   AF-A0A416XJH1-F1
#
_cell.length_a   1.000
_cell.length_b   1.000
_cell.length_c   1.000
_cell.angle_alpha   90.00
_cell.angle_beta   90.00
_cell.angle_gamma   90.00
#
_symmetry.space_group_name_H-M   'P 1'
#
loop_
_entity.id
_entity.type
_entity.pdbx_description
1 polymer ?
#
loop_
_entity_poly.entity_id
_entity_poly.type
_entity_poly.pdbx_seq_one_letter_code
_entity_poly.pdbx_strand_id
1 'polypeptide(L)'
;MKIKIGKAEDNDFIVNDPHVSRHHACLMREDHGCWLLEDLGSTNGTFVNGSQIVKKRVTPTDKIILGTGYVLNLSEALKYNNDYSEEFAALKKVYDDYVQAKVKIQSANQFKTRLFQSLPFALPGIIGVVIGFLGKGSPEFLGISLFITICAPTVGIYMGAKQASKTPQQLQDIANQFKIDYVCPKCGTFLGEIPWESLRNRKQCPVSSCKAKWVSE
;
A
#
# COMPACT_ATOMS: atom_id res chain seq x y z
N MET A 1 -33.37 -2.32 -2.71
CA MET A 1 -32.17 -1.60 -3.18
C MET A 1 -32.06 -1.76 -4.69
N LYS A 2 -31.70 -0.71 -5.43
CA LYS A 2 -31.66 -0.70 -6.91
C LYS A 2 -30.35 -0.08 -7.39
N ILE A 3 -29.69 -0.69 -8.37
CA ILE A 3 -28.45 -0.20 -9.01
C ILE A 3 -28.71 -0.08 -10.51
N LYS A 4 -28.65 1.13 -11.04
CA LYS A 4 -28.81 1.42 -12.48
C LYS A 4 -27.47 1.26 -13.19
N ILE A 5 -27.49 0.58 -14.34
CA ILE A 5 -26.30 0.29 -15.15
C ILE A 5 -26.51 0.84 -16.56
N GLY A 6 -25.53 1.56 -17.08
CA GLY A 6 -25.56 2.04 -18.46
C GLY A 6 -24.47 3.05 -18.78
N LYS A 7 -24.49 3.57 -20.01
CA LYS A 7 -23.49 4.55 -20.48
C LYS A 7 -23.72 5.97 -19.98
N ALA A 8 -24.95 6.33 -19.61
CA ALA A 8 -25.23 7.68 -19.13
C ALA A 8 -24.64 7.93 -17.73
N GLU A 9 -24.22 9.17 -17.47
CA GLU A 9 -23.56 9.58 -16.22
C GLU A 9 -24.47 9.57 -14.98
N ASP A 10 -25.79 9.46 -15.17
CA ASP A 10 -26.78 9.39 -14.11
C ASP A 10 -27.03 7.96 -13.59
N ASN A 11 -26.32 6.96 -14.13
CA ASN A 11 -26.33 5.59 -13.63
C ASN A 11 -25.42 5.41 -12.41
N ASP A 12 -25.74 4.41 -11.58
CA ASP A 12 -24.93 4.06 -10.41
C ASP A 12 -23.63 3.35 -10.82
N PHE A 13 -23.70 2.53 -11.87
CA PHE A 13 -22.56 1.88 -12.50
C PHE A 13 -22.47 2.32 -13.97
N ILE A 14 -21.48 3.17 -14.26
CA ILE A 14 -21.29 3.78 -15.59
C ILE A 14 -20.40 2.86 -16.42
N VAL A 15 -20.88 2.48 -17.60
CA VAL A 15 -20.16 1.61 -18.54
C VAL A 15 -19.70 2.41 -19.76
N ASN A 16 -18.39 2.46 -19.98
CA ASN A 16 -17.80 3.15 -21.13
C ASN A 16 -17.70 2.22 -22.35
N ASP A 17 -18.85 1.80 -22.89
CA ASP A 17 -18.92 0.99 -24.11
C ASP A 17 -19.99 1.56 -25.06
N PRO A 18 -19.65 1.79 -26.35
CA PRO A 18 -20.59 2.38 -27.31
C PRO A 18 -21.84 1.52 -27.56
N HIS A 19 -21.74 0.19 -27.43
CA HIS A 19 -22.82 -0.77 -27.65
C HIS A 19 -23.72 -0.96 -26.42
N VAL A 20 -23.38 -0.33 -25.30
CA VAL A 20 -24.21 -0.27 -24.10
C VAL A 20 -25.12 0.96 -24.17
N SER A 21 -26.44 0.71 -24.14
CA SER A 21 -27.46 1.75 -24.03
C SER A 21 -27.25 2.69 -22.84
N ARG A 22 -27.79 3.91 -22.96
CA ARG A 22 -27.69 4.95 -21.92
C ARG A 22 -28.21 4.47 -20.57
N HIS A 23 -29.36 3.81 -20.55
CA HIS A 23 -29.93 3.11 -19.40
C HIS A 23 -30.14 1.67 -19.85
N HIS A 24 -29.19 0.77 -19.55
CA HIS A 24 -29.14 -0.54 -20.18
C HIS A 24 -29.85 -1.60 -19.33
N ALA A 25 -29.46 -1.69 -18.08
CA ALA A 25 -29.96 -2.71 -17.17
C ALA A 25 -30.05 -2.16 -15.75
N CYS A 26 -30.72 -2.92 -14.90
CA CYS A 26 -30.86 -2.63 -13.50
C CYS A 26 -30.66 -3.89 -12.67
N LEU A 27 -29.90 -3.78 -11.59
CA LEU A 27 -29.84 -4.79 -10.54
C LEU A 27 -30.75 -4.39 -9.38
N MET A 28 -31.63 -5.30 -8.99
CA MET A 28 -32.48 -5.16 -7.81
C MET A 28 -32.11 -6.22 -6.79
N ARG A 29 -32.00 -5.82 -5.53
CA ARG A 29 -31.81 -6.76 -4.42
C ARG A 29 -33.15 -7.41 -4.09
N GLU A 30 -33.21 -8.74 -4.14
CA GLU A 30 -34.33 -9.54 -3.66
C GLU A 30 -34.05 -10.10 -2.25
N ASP A 31 -35.07 -10.73 -1.66
CA ASP A 31 -34.95 -11.43 -0.40
C ASP A 31 -33.93 -12.57 -0.47
N HIS A 32 -33.38 -12.96 0.69
CA HIS A 32 -32.37 -14.02 0.83
C HIS A 32 -31.05 -13.78 0.07
N GLY A 33 -30.71 -12.53 -0.24
CA GLY A 33 -29.41 -12.17 -0.82
C GLY A 33 -29.27 -12.46 -2.32
N CYS A 34 -30.38 -12.78 -3.00
CA CYS A 34 -30.42 -12.92 -4.45
C CYS A 34 -30.46 -11.55 -5.14
N TRP A 35 -29.88 -11.46 -6.33
CA TRP A 35 -29.94 -10.27 -7.17
C TRP A 35 -30.74 -10.57 -8.43
N LEU A 36 -31.60 -9.63 -8.80
CA LEU A 36 -32.43 -9.69 -9.99
C LEU A 36 -31.90 -8.69 -11.00
N LEU A 37 -31.35 -9.18 -12.10
CA LEU A 37 -30.93 -8.37 -13.24
C LEU A 37 -32.13 -8.21 -14.18
N GLU A 38 -32.44 -6.98 -14.53
CA GLU A 38 -33.52 -6.60 -15.45
C GLU A 38 -32.94 -5.74 -16.58
N ASP A 39 -33.20 -6.13 -17.82
CA ASP A 39 -32.91 -5.33 -19.01
C ASP A 39 -33.96 -4.21 -19.15
N LEU A 40 -33.54 -2.98 -19.41
CA LEU A 40 -34.42 -1.81 -19.49
C LEU A 40 -34.85 -1.47 -20.93
N GLY A 41 -34.90 -2.48 -21.81
CA GLY A 41 -35.16 -2.28 -23.24
C GLY A 41 -33.91 -1.81 -23.97
N SER A 42 -32.76 -2.41 -23.66
CA SER A 42 -31.50 -2.07 -24.30
C SER A 42 -31.49 -2.44 -25.79
N THR A 43 -30.75 -1.69 -26.59
CA THR A 43 -30.73 -1.85 -28.07
C THR A 43 -30.18 -3.21 -28.50
N ASN A 44 -29.17 -3.70 -27.78
CA ASN A 44 -28.44 -4.92 -28.12
C ASN A 44 -28.76 -6.08 -27.15
N GLY A 45 -29.58 -5.85 -26.13
CA GLY A 45 -29.96 -6.85 -25.13
C GLY A 45 -28.92 -7.07 -24.03
N THR A 46 -29.38 -7.75 -22.99
CA THR A 46 -28.57 -8.27 -21.87
C THR A 46 -28.53 -9.80 -21.93
N PHE A 47 -27.36 -10.39 -21.72
CA PHE A 47 -27.16 -11.84 -21.75
C PHE A 47 -26.55 -12.34 -20.44
N VAL A 48 -27.00 -13.50 -19.97
CA VAL A 48 -26.47 -14.17 -18.77
C VAL A 48 -26.16 -15.62 -19.12
N ASN A 49 -24.88 -16.00 -19.00
CA ASN A 49 -24.36 -17.32 -19.38
C ASN A 49 -24.73 -17.70 -20.83
N GLY A 50 -24.68 -16.71 -21.74
CA GLY A 50 -24.95 -16.88 -23.17
C GLY A 50 -26.42 -16.82 -23.58
N SER A 51 -27.37 -16.76 -22.63
CA SER A 51 -28.80 -16.60 -22.95
C SER A 51 -29.25 -15.15 -22.79
N GLN A 52 -29.98 -14.62 -23.76
CA GLN A 52 -30.60 -13.29 -23.65
C GLN A 52 -31.69 -13.30 -22.57
N ILE A 53 -31.77 -12.24 -21.77
CA ILE A 53 -32.73 -12.11 -20.69
C ILE A 53 -33.51 -10.81 -20.80
N VAL A 54 -34.74 -10.83 -20.30
CA VAL A 54 -35.48 -9.61 -19.91
C VAL A 54 -35.30 -9.39 -18.41
N LYS A 55 -35.41 -10.47 -17.62
CA LYS A 55 -35.24 -10.47 -16.18
C LYS A 55 -34.74 -11.83 -15.71
N LYS A 56 -33.67 -11.86 -14.90
CA LYS A 56 -33.09 -13.13 -14.40
C LYS A 56 -32.40 -12.92 -13.06
N ARG A 57 -32.51 -13.92 -12.18
CA ARG A 57 -31.71 -13.99 -10.96
C ARG A 57 -30.26 -14.28 -11.30
N VAL A 58 -29.35 -13.50 -10.72
CA VAL A 58 -27.91 -13.59 -10.97
C VAL A 58 -27.13 -13.67 -9.67
N THR A 59 -25.98 -14.31 -9.77
CA THR A 59 -24.99 -14.51 -8.71
C THR A 59 -23.63 -13.96 -9.17
N PRO A 60 -22.69 -13.65 -8.27
CA PRO A 60 -21.36 -13.16 -8.66
C PRO A 60 -20.56 -14.12 -9.55
N THR A 61 -20.97 -15.39 -9.63
CA THR A 61 -20.37 -16.41 -10.49
C THR A 61 -20.91 -16.40 -11.92
N ASP A 62 -22.00 -15.70 -12.21
CA ASP A 62 -22.60 -15.66 -13.53
C ASP A 62 -21.84 -14.73 -14.49
N LYS A 63 -21.69 -15.16 -15.73
CA LYS A 63 -21.14 -14.32 -16.80
C LYS A 63 -22.24 -13.47 -17.41
N ILE A 64 -22.24 -12.17 -17.10
CA ILE A 64 -23.20 -11.20 -17.60
C ILE A 64 -22.56 -10.40 -18.73
N ILE A 65 -23.24 -10.31 -19.88
CA ILE A 65 -22.80 -9.53 -21.04
C ILE A 65 -23.86 -8.47 -21.34
N LEU A 66 -23.42 -7.22 -21.48
CA LEU A 66 -24.25 -6.09 -21.90
C LEU A 66 -23.92 -5.75 -23.35
N GLY A 67 -24.95 -5.63 -24.17
CA GLY A 67 -24.82 -5.34 -25.60
C GLY A 67 -24.02 -6.40 -26.35
N THR A 68 -23.07 -5.96 -27.19
CA THR A 68 -22.34 -6.85 -28.12
C THR A 68 -21.17 -7.59 -27.49
N GLY A 69 -20.71 -7.21 -26.28
CA GLY A 69 -19.53 -7.85 -25.70
C GLY A 69 -19.03 -7.33 -24.35
N TYR A 70 -19.67 -6.31 -23.76
CA TYR A 70 -19.20 -5.80 -22.47
C TYR A 70 -19.49 -6.82 -21.36
N VAL A 71 -18.45 -7.37 -20.75
CA VAL A 71 -18.60 -8.31 -19.62
C VAL A 71 -18.76 -7.52 -18.32
N LEU A 72 -19.95 -7.59 -17.72
CA LEU A 72 -20.23 -6.94 -16.45
C LEU A 72 -19.62 -7.73 -15.30
N ASN A 73 -18.71 -7.11 -14.55
CA ASN A 73 -18.25 -7.66 -13.28
C ASN A 73 -19.29 -7.38 -12.19
N LEU A 74 -20.04 -8.40 -11.79
CA LEU A 74 -21.11 -8.22 -10.81
C LEU A 74 -20.56 -7.78 -9.45
N SER A 75 -19.40 -8.26 -9.01
CA SER A 75 -18.82 -7.83 -7.73
C SER A 75 -18.49 -6.34 -7.71
N GLU A 76 -18.04 -5.79 -8.84
CA GLU A 76 -17.76 -4.36 -9.02
C GLU A 76 -19.05 -3.54 -9.08
N ALA A 77 -20.04 -4.01 -9.82
CA ALA A 77 -21.35 -3.36 -9.91
C ALA A 77 -22.11 -3.39 -8.57
N LEU A 78 -21.87 -4.41 -7.75
CA LEU A 78 -22.45 -4.58 -6.41
C LEU A 78 -21.74 -3.78 -5.31
N LYS A 79 -20.62 -3.09 -5.58
CA LYS A 79 -20.01 -2.12 -4.65
C LYS A 79 -20.93 -0.90 -4.53
N TYR A 80 -22.04 -1.11 -3.84
CA TYR A 80 -23.14 -0.21 -3.66
C TYR A 80 -22.66 1.15 -3.14
N ASN A 81 -23.15 2.25 -3.72
CA ASN A 81 -22.92 3.59 -3.21
C ASN A 81 -21.43 4.00 -3.09
N ASN A 82 -20.55 3.33 -3.84
CA ASN A 82 -19.10 3.42 -3.70
C ASN A 82 -18.61 3.04 -2.29
N ASP A 83 -19.21 2.05 -1.65
CA ASP A 83 -18.71 1.49 -0.40
C ASP A 83 -17.44 0.67 -0.67
N TYR A 84 -16.31 1.14 -0.16
CA TYR A 84 -15.01 0.48 -0.18
C TYR A 84 -14.49 0.32 1.25
N SER A 85 -15.38 0.19 2.22
CA SER A 85 -15.03 0.15 3.65
C SER A 85 -14.12 -1.02 4.01
N GLU A 86 -14.34 -2.20 3.44
CA GLU A 86 -13.49 -3.38 3.66
C GLU A 86 -12.09 -3.20 3.07
N GLU A 87 -11.98 -2.78 1.81
CA GLU A 87 -10.69 -2.55 1.16
C GLU A 87 -9.93 -1.39 1.82
N PHE A 88 -10.65 -0.34 2.23
CA PHE A 88 -10.06 0.75 2.99
C PHE A 88 -9.57 0.27 4.37
N ALA A 89 -10.29 -0.64 5.04
CA ALA A 89 -9.84 -1.21 6.32
C ALA A 89 -8.54 -2.01 6.15
N ALA A 90 -8.34 -2.70 5.04
CA ALA A 90 -7.10 -3.41 4.74
C ALA A 90 -5.88 -2.46 4.62
N LEU A 91 -6.08 -1.22 4.18
CA LEU A 91 -5.01 -0.21 4.10
C LEU A 91 -4.45 0.19 5.46
N LYS A 92 -5.16 -0.05 6.57
CA LYS A 92 -4.65 0.22 7.92
C LYS A 92 -3.35 -0.53 8.16
N LYS A 93 -3.32 -1.82 7.79
CA LYS A 93 -2.13 -2.67 7.95
C LYS A 93 -0.96 -2.14 7.12
N VAL A 94 -1.22 -1.72 5.88
CA VAL A 94 -0.20 -1.14 4.98
C VAL A 94 0.44 0.10 5.61
N TYR A 95 -0.38 1.00 6.18
CA TYR A 95 0.12 2.20 6.86
C TYR A 95 0.94 1.86 8.11
N ASP A 96 0.41 0.99 8.97
CA ASP A 96 1.09 0.59 10.21
C ASP A 96 2.44 -0.10 9.92
N ASP A 97 2.47 -1.01 8.95
CA ASP A 97 3.68 -1.71 8.51
C ASP A 97 4.73 -0.72 7.98
N TYR A 98 4.33 0.30 7.20
CA TYR A 98 5.22 1.36 6.74
C TYR A 98 5.82 2.18 7.89
N VAL A 99 4.98 2.63 8.83
CA VAL A 99 5.44 3.41 10.00
C VAL A 99 6.41 2.58 10.85
N GLN A 100 6.08 1.31 11.12
CA GLN A 100 6.95 0.41 11.87
C GLN A 100 8.28 0.15 11.15
N ALA A 101 8.25 -0.08 9.84
CA ALA A 101 9.46 -0.28 9.03
C ALA A 101 10.37 0.96 9.07
N LYS A 102 9.79 2.16 8.92
CA LYS A 102 10.51 3.44 8.98
C LYS A 102 11.18 3.64 10.34
N VAL A 103 10.45 3.43 11.44
CA VAL A 103 10.99 3.51 12.81
C VAL A 103 12.09 2.48 13.04
N LYS A 104 11.92 1.24 12.57
CA LYS A 104 12.93 0.18 12.72
C LYS A 104 14.22 0.52 11.98
N ILE A 105 14.13 1.06 10.77
CA ILE A 105 15.30 1.48 9.97
C ILE A 105 16.01 2.66 10.64
N GLN A 106 15.27 3.64 11.14
CA GLN A 106 15.86 4.81 11.80
C GLN A 106 16.53 4.44 13.13
N SER A 107 15.84 3.68 14.00
CA SER A 107 16.34 3.30 15.32
C SER A 107 17.53 2.34 15.27
N ALA A 108 17.49 1.31 14.41
CA ALA A 108 18.59 0.35 14.27
C ALA A 108 19.87 1.00 13.74
N ASN A 109 19.74 2.02 12.87
CA ASN A 109 20.89 2.72 12.32
C ASN A 109 21.44 3.78 13.27
N GLN A 110 20.61 4.43 14.09
CA GLN A 110 21.09 5.44 15.05
C GLN A 110 22.07 4.86 16.07
N PHE A 111 21.81 3.66 16.60
CA PHE A 111 22.71 3.00 17.55
C PHE A 111 24.01 2.53 16.89
N LYS A 112 23.90 1.84 15.74
CA LYS A 112 25.07 1.32 15.00
C LYS A 112 26.00 2.45 14.54
N THR A 113 25.46 3.54 14.01
CA THR A 113 26.26 4.66 13.52
C THR A 113 27.05 5.31 14.64
N ARG A 114 26.43 5.53 15.81
CA ARG A 114 27.13 6.07 16.99
C ARG A 114 28.21 5.13 17.49
N LEU A 115 27.94 3.83 17.54
CA LEU A 115 28.93 2.82 17.93
C LEU A 115 30.15 2.81 17.00
N PHE A 116 29.94 2.74 15.69
CA PHE A 116 31.03 2.72 14.72
C PHE A 116 31.81 4.05 14.68
N GLN A 117 31.19 5.16 15.08
CA GLN A 117 31.87 6.45 15.19
C GLN A 117 32.65 6.64 16.49
N SER A 118 32.26 6.06 17.62
CA SER A 118 32.89 6.35 18.92
C SER A 118 33.85 5.25 19.41
N LEU A 119 33.49 3.99 19.20
CA LEU A 119 34.26 2.82 19.64
C LEU A 119 35.71 2.81 19.12
N PRO A 120 35.99 3.22 17.87
CA PRO A 120 37.34 3.22 17.34
C PRO A 120 38.27 4.26 17.99
N PHE A 121 37.73 5.31 18.61
CA PHE A 121 38.52 6.30 19.34
C PHE A 121 38.70 5.93 20.82
N ALA A 122 37.77 5.16 21.39
CA ALA A 122 37.84 4.71 22.79
C ALA A 122 38.80 3.52 22.99
N LEU A 123 38.82 2.57 22.04
CA LEU A 123 39.61 1.34 22.15
C LEU A 123 41.14 1.57 22.19
N PRO A 124 41.74 2.44 21.35
CA PRO A 124 43.18 2.70 21.39
C PRO A 124 43.66 3.23 22.74
N GLY A 125 42.88 4.11 23.38
CA GLY A 125 43.21 4.65 24.69
C GLY A 125 43.24 3.58 25.78
N ILE A 126 42.25 2.70 25.81
CA ILE A 126 42.19 1.59 26.78
C ILE A 126 43.35 0.61 26.55
N ILE A 127 43.60 0.23 25.29
CA ILE A 127 44.67 -0.70 24.92
C ILE A 127 46.05 -0.10 25.24
N GLY A 128 46.25 1.19 24.98
CA GLY A 128 47.48 1.92 25.34
C GLY A 128 47.76 1.93 26.85
N VAL A 129 46.73 2.16 27.67
CA VAL A 129 46.85 2.10 29.13
C VAL A 129 47.21 0.69 29.60
N VAL A 130 46.51 -0.34 29.10
CA VAL A 130 46.76 -1.74 29.50
C VAL A 130 48.17 -2.20 29.13
N ILE A 131 48.63 -1.90 27.90
CA ILE A 131 49.99 -2.24 27.44
C ILE A 131 51.05 -1.44 28.22
N GLY A 132 50.79 -0.16 28.52
CA GLY A 132 51.71 0.67 29.30
C GLY A 132 51.93 0.17 30.72
N PHE A 133 50.88 -0.31 31.39
CA PHE A 133 50.97 -0.83 32.75
C PHE A 133 51.46 -2.29 32.83
N LEU A 134 51.01 -3.17 31.91
CA LEU A 134 51.32 -4.61 31.98
C LEU A 134 52.51 -5.05 31.11
N GLY A 135 52.83 -4.30 30.05
CA GLY A 135 53.76 -4.73 28.99
C GLY A 135 55.26 -4.60 29.32
N LYS A 136 55.62 -4.12 30.51
CA LYS A 136 57.03 -3.95 30.98
C LYS A 136 57.97 -3.28 29.95
N GLY A 137 57.45 -2.42 29.08
CA GLY A 137 58.25 -1.66 28.11
C GLY A 137 58.86 -2.48 26.96
N SER A 138 58.37 -3.69 26.67
CA SER A 138 58.88 -4.46 25.53
C SER A 138 58.42 -3.87 24.17
N PRO A 139 59.33 -3.77 23.18
CA PRO A 139 59.08 -3.07 21.91
C PRO A 139 58.02 -3.75 21.03
N GLU A 140 57.81 -5.06 21.17
CA GLU A 140 56.80 -5.81 20.40
C GLU A 140 55.37 -5.37 20.76
N PHE A 141 55.05 -5.19 22.04
CA PHE A 141 53.73 -4.70 22.45
C PHE A 141 53.51 -3.22 22.08
N LEU A 142 54.58 -2.42 22.03
CA LEU A 142 54.52 -1.04 21.56
C LEU A 142 54.11 -0.97 20.07
N GLY A 143 54.69 -1.83 19.24
CA GLY A 143 54.36 -1.93 17.81
C GLY A 143 52.91 -2.35 17.57
N ILE A 144 52.42 -3.34 18.32
CA ILE A 144 51.01 -3.79 18.26
C ILE A 144 50.06 -2.66 18.68
N SER A 145 50.40 -1.91 19.73
CA SER A 145 49.61 -0.77 20.20
C SER A 145 49.49 0.33 19.13
N LEU A 146 50.59 0.68 18.48
CA LEU A 146 50.61 1.70 17.42
C LEU A 146 49.77 1.28 16.22
N PHE A 147 49.88 0.01 15.83
CA PHE A 147 49.11 -0.56 14.71
C PHE A 147 47.60 -0.52 14.98
N ILE A 148 47.16 -0.97 16.16
CA ILE A 148 45.73 -0.94 16.53
C ILE A 148 45.21 0.50 16.58
N THR A 149 46.02 1.44 17.08
CA THR A 149 45.66 2.86 17.18
C THR A 149 45.41 3.51 15.81
N ILE A 150 46.04 3.03 14.74
CA ILE A 150 45.87 3.58 13.38
C ILE A 150 44.78 2.79 12.62
N CYS A 151 44.80 1.47 12.71
CA CYS A 151 43.92 0.60 11.93
C CYS A 151 42.49 0.56 12.50
N ALA A 152 42.29 0.57 13.82
CA ALA A 152 40.95 0.50 14.39
C ALA A 152 40.10 1.74 14.04
N PRO A 153 40.58 2.99 14.17
CA PRO A 153 39.85 4.19 13.72
C PRO A 153 39.47 4.17 12.25
N THR A 154 40.41 3.83 11.37
CA THR A 154 40.19 3.84 9.92
C THR A 154 39.13 2.82 9.50
N VAL A 155 39.19 1.59 10.03
CA VAL A 155 38.18 0.55 9.79
C VAL A 155 36.81 0.98 10.34
N GLY A 156 36.76 1.52 11.55
CA GLY A 156 35.53 1.98 12.17
C GLY A 156 34.85 3.12 11.41
N ILE A 157 35.62 4.12 10.97
CA ILE A 157 35.14 5.23 10.14
C ILE A 157 34.60 4.69 8.80
N TYR A 158 35.33 3.78 8.13
CA TYR A 158 34.91 3.18 6.88
C TYR A 158 33.59 2.38 7.02
N MET A 159 33.50 1.51 8.03
CA MET A 159 32.28 0.74 8.29
C MET A 159 31.10 1.63 8.68
N GLY A 160 31.35 2.67 9.48
CA GLY A 160 30.34 3.68 9.83
C GLY A 160 29.81 4.41 8.60
N ALA A 161 30.69 4.89 7.72
CA ALA A 161 30.32 5.58 6.48
C ALA A 161 29.52 4.66 5.54
N LYS A 162 29.95 3.41 5.37
CA LYS A 162 29.28 2.41 4.52
C LYS A 162 27.89 2.02 5.06
N GLN A 163 27.70 1.99 6.38
CA GLN A 163 26.38 1.73 6.97
C GLN A 163 25.46 2.96 6.84
N ALA A 164 26.00 4.16 7.04
CA ALA A 164 25.26 5.41 6.89
C ALA A 164 24.73 5.58 5.45
N SER A 165 25.50 5.19 4.43
CA SER A 165 25.09 5.32 3.03
C SER A 165 23.95 4.39 2.62
N LYS A 166 23.75 3.24 3.30
CA LYS A 166 22.65 2.30 2.99
C LYS A 166 21.29 2.76 3.51
N THR A 167 21.28 3.53 4.59
CA THR A 167 20.05 3.91 5.30
C THR A 167 19.09 4.75 4.42
N PRO A 168 19.57 5.80 3.69
CA PRO A 168 18.71 6.58 2.81
C PRO A 168 18.09 5.75 1.69
N GLN A 169 18.84 4.80 1.12
CA GLN A 169 18.34 3.94 0.06
C GLN A 169 17.20 3.04 0.56
N GLN A 170 17.37 2.40 1.71
CA GLN A 170 16.32 1.58 2.32
C GLN A 170 15.05 2.39 2.64
N LEU A 171 15.21 3.63 3.12
CA LEU A 171 14.09 4.54 3.38
C LEU A 171 13.37 4.97 2.10
N GLN A 172 14.11 5.13 1.00
CA GLN A 172 13.52 5.46 -0.29
C GLN A 172 12.76 4.27 -0.89
N ASP A 173 13.31 3.06 -0.78
CA ASP A 173 12.68 1.84 -1.29
C ASP A 173 11.34 1.56 -0.60
N ILE A 174 11.29 1.63 0.74
CA ILE A 174 10.02 1.47 1.47
C ILE A 174 9.02 2.58 1.15
N ALA A 175 9.47 3.82 0.91
CA ALA A 175 8.60 4.93 0.57
C ALA A 175 8.01 4.78 -0.84
N ASN A 176 8.79 4.25 -1.78
CA ASN A 176 8.31 3.93 -3.12
C ASN A 176 7.27 2.80 -3.07
N GLN A 177 7.54 1.75 -2.29
CA GLN A 177 6.58 0.66 -2.10
C GLN A 177 5.29 1.17 -1.46
N PHE A 178 5.39 1.99 -0.42
CA PHE A 178 4.24 2.60 0.25
C PHE A 178 3.37 3.45 -0.69
N LYS A 179 3.97 4.17 -1.66
CA LYS A 179 3.23 4.94 -2.67
C LYS A 179 2.37 4.08 -3.59
N ILE A 180 2.81 2.84 -3.84
CA ILE A 180 2.10 1.88 -4.69
C ILE A 180 0.98 1.22 -3.90
N ASP A 181 1.24 0.85 -2.65
CA ASP A 181 0.32 0.04 -1.85
C ASP A 181 -0.74 0.89 -1.13
N TYR A 182 -0.45 2.13 -0.75
CA TYR A 182 -1.35 3.01 0.00
C TYR A 182 -2.15 3.95 -0.91
N VAL A 183 -2.97 3.35 -1.76
CA VAL A 183 -3.78 4.02 -2.78
C VAL A 183 -5.28 3.85 -2.52
N CYS A 184 -6.08 4.76 -3.08
CA CYS A 184 -7.53 4.65 -3.10
C CYS A 184 -7.96 3.36 -3.84
N PRO A 185 -8.74 2.44 -3.22
CA PRO A 185 -9.20 1.22 -3.87
C PRO A 185 -10.10 1.45 -5.10
N LYS A 186 -10.73 2.62 -5.20
CA LYS A 186 -11.59 2.98 -6.32
C LYS A 186 -10.84 3.65 -7.47
N CYS A 187 -10.08 4.70 -7.20
CA CYS A 187 -9.46 5.54 -8.24
C CYS A 187 -7.95 5.36 -8.39
N GLY A 188 -7.32 4.53 -7.56
CA GLY A 188 -5.87 4.25 -7.61
C GLY A 188 -4.98 5.42 -7.19
N THR A 189 -5.54 6.54 -6.74
CA THR A 189 -4.74 7.70 -6.34
C THR A 189 -4.04 7.45 -5.01
N PHE A 190 -2.73 7.74 -4.94
CA PHE A 190 -1.96 7.71 -3.71
C PHE A 190 -2.57 8.65 -2.65
N LEU A 191 -2.81 8.12 -1.46
CA LEU A 191 -3.51 8.82 -0.38
C LEU A 191 -2.61 9.76 0.42
N GLY A 192 -1.32 9.84 0.10
CA GLY A 192 -0.33 10.63 0.82
C GLY A 192 0.19 9.93 2.07
N GLU A 193 1.03 10.63 2.84
CA GLU A 193 1.42 10.19 4.20
C GLU A 193 0.34 10.53 5.25
N ILE A 194 -0.93 10.58 4.84
CA ILE A 194 -2.05 10.89 5.72
C ILE A 194 -2.36 9.65 6.58
N PRO A 195 -2.42 9.77 7.91
CA PRO A 195 -2.76 8.65 8.79
C PRO A 195 -4.10 8.01 8.44
N TRP A 196 -4.17 6.68 8.54
CA TRP A 196 -5.37 5.92 8.23
C TRP A 196 -6.59 6.40 9.05
N GLU A 197 -6.45 6.62 10.36
CA GLU A 197 -7.52 7.21 11.20
C GLU A 197 -8.03 8.56 10.68
N SER A 198 -7.14 9.41 10.16
CA SER A 198 -7.53 10.71 9.61
C SER A 198 -8.35 10.56 8.34
N LEU A 199 -8.02 9.58 7.48
CA LEU A 199 -8.81 9.26 6.30
C LEU A 199 -10.15 8.61 6.66
N ARG A 200 -10.16 7.71 7.65
CA ARG A 200 -11.40 7.11 8.18
C ARG A 200 -12.39 8.18 8.66
N ASN A 201 -11.90 9.18 9.40
CA ASN A 201 -12.71 10.28 9.90
C ASN A 201 -13.28 11.17 8.77
N ARG A 202 -12.59 11.28 7.63
CA ARG A 202 -13.11 11.95 6.44
C ARG A 202 -14.23 11.18 5.75
N LYS A 203 -14.39 9.88 6.05
CA LYS A 203 -15.41 8.96 5.50
C LYS A 203 -15.40 8.75 3.98
N GLN A 204 -14.68 9.57 3.20
CA GLN A 204 -14.64 9.50 1.75
C GLN A 204 -13.28 9.87 1.16
N CYS A 205 -13.08 9.55 -0.12
CA CYS A 205 -11.84 9.84 -0.85
C CYS A 205 -11.54 11.35 -0.89
N PRO A 206 -10.26 11.76 -0.70
CA PRO A 206 -9.87 13.18 -0.80
C PRO A 206 -9.93 13.74 -2.23
N VAL A 207 -9.99 12.88 -3.26
CA VAL A 207 -10.07 13.29 -4.66
C VAL A 207 -11.51 13.67 -5.00
N SER A 208 -11.75 14.91 -5.44
CA SER A 208 -13.10 15.43 -5.72
C SER A 208 -13.86 14.66 -6.79
N SER A 209 -13.18 14.08 -7.78
CA SER A 209 -13.79 13.22 -8.80
C SER A 209 -14.12 11.81 -8.31
N CYS A 210 -13.59 11.40 -7.15
CA CYS A 210 -13.75 10.05 -6.62
C CYS A 210 -14.79 10.02 -5.49
N LYS A 211 -15.92 9.38 -5.76
CA LYS A 211 -17.01 9.22 -4.78
C LYS A 211 -16.84 8.04 -3.79
N ALA A 212 -15.64 7.49 -3.59
CA ALA A 212 -15.44 6.33 -2.70
C ALA A 212 -15.72 6.67 -1.23
N LYS A 213 -16.42 5.77 -0.53
CA LYS A 213 -16.75 5.82 0.89
C LYS A 213 -15.91 4.80 1.65
N TRP A 214 -15.41 5.22 2.81
CA TRP A 214 -14.49 4.48 3.67
C TRP A 214 -15.15 3.78 4.84
N VAL A 215 -16.38 4.17 5.17
CA VAL A 215 -17.14 3.64 6.29
C VAL A 215 -18.55 3.38 5.77
N SER A 216 -19.01 2.15 5.91
CA SER A 216 -20.40 1.79 5.70
C SER A 216 -21.24 2.47 6.79
N GLU A 217 -22.24 3.27 6.39
CA GLU A 217 -23.23 3.84 7.32
C GLU A 217 -24.14 2.76 7.91
#